data_AF-A0A4Q5R7A0-F1
#
_entry.id   AF-A0A4Q5R7A0-F1
#
_cell.length_a   1.000
_cell.length_b   1.000
_cell.length_c   1.000
_cell.angle_alpha   90.00
_cell.angle_beta   90.00
_cell.angle_gamma   90.00
#
_symmetry.space_group_name_H-M   'P 1'
#
loop_
_entity.id
_entity.type
_entity.pdbx_description
1 polymer ?
#
loop_
_entity_poly.entity_id
_entity_poly.type
_entity_poly.pdbx_seq_one_letter_code
_entity_poly.pdbx_strand_id
1 'polypeptide(L)'
;MTLDAASKIVDAALAAGREHGFLPLTVAVLDAGGHLVAFKREDGSGILRFDIAFGKAWGALGMGFGSRELFNRTQANPTFM
;
A
#
# COMPACT_ATOMS: atom_id res chain seq x y z
N MET A 1 -12.01 -2.53 10.56
CA MET A 1 -10.65 -3.12 10.56
C MET A 1 -10.17 -3.16 12.01
N THR A 2 -9.59 -4.26 12.48
CA THR A 2 -8.94 -4.30 13.81
C THR A 2 -7.42 -4.14 13.66
N LEU A 3 -6.73 -3.72 14.72
CA LEU A 3 -5.27 -3.62 14.73
C LEU A 3 -4.59 -4.98 14.46
N ASP A 4 -5.11 -6.06 15.06
CA ASP A 4 -4.60 -7.42 14.84
C ASP A 4 -4.71 -7.84 13.36
N ALA A 5 -5.87 -7.62 12.74
CA ALA A 5 -6.06 -7.93 11.32
C ALA A 5 -5.12 -7.09 10.43
N ALA A 6 -4.99 -5.79 10.70
CA ALA A 6 -4.07 -4.93 9.95
C ALA A 6 -2.62 -5.38 10.09
N SER A 7 -2.21 -5.78 11.30
CA SER A 7 -0.85 -6.27 11.56
C SER A 7 -0.57 -7.57 10.80
N LYS A 8 -1.53 -8.51 10.78
CA LYS A 8 -1.46 -9.75 9.99
C LYS A 8 -1.36 -9.49 8.49
N ILE A 9 -2.10 -8.52 7.96
CA ILE A 9 -2.00 -8.11 6.55
C ILE A 9 -0.58 -7.64 6.24
N VAL A 10 -0.02 -6.78 7.10
CA VAL A 10 1.36 -6.29 6.92
C VAL A 10 2.36 -7.45 6.92
N ASP A 11 2.26 -8.35 7.90
CA ASP A 11 3.18 -9.48 8.02
C ASP A 11 3.10 -10.45 6.85
N ALA A 12 1.88 -10.76 6.40
CA ALA A 12 1.67 -11.61 5.23
C ALA A 12 2.22 -10.97 3.95
N ALA A 13 2.04 -9.65 3.77
CA ALA A 13 2.55 -8.94 2.60
C ALA A 13 4.09 -8.94 2.55
N LEU A 14 4.75 -8.74 3.70
CA LEU A 14 6.20 -8.81 3.79
C LEU A 14 6.71 -10.25 3.57
N ALA A 15 6.04 -11.25 4.14
CA ALA A 15 6.38 -12.66 3.92
C ALA A 15 6.28 -13.04 2.44
N ALA A 16 5.19 -12.66 1.77
CA ALA A 16 5.01 -12.89 0.34
C ALA A 16 6.09 -12.15 -0.48
N GLY A 17 6.43 -10.92 -0.12
CA GLY A 17 7.51 -10.17 -0.79
C GLY A 17 8.86 -10.89 -0.75
N ARG A 18 9.21 -11.46 0.41
CA ARG A 18 10.41 -12.27 0.58
C ARG A 18 10.36 -13.58 -0.21
N GLU A 19 9.21 -14.27 -0.20
CA GLU A 19 8.99 -15.51 -0.97
C GLU A 19 9.18 -15.28 -2.48
N HIS A 20 8.74 -14.14 -2.99
CA HIS A 20 8.85 -13.79 -4.42
C HIS A 20 10.18 -13.10 -4.78
N GLY A 21 11.11 -12.93 -3.82
CA GLY A 21 12.41 -12.31 -4.06
C GLY A 21 12.35 -10.82 -4.43
N PHE A 22 11.33 -10.10 -3.93
CA PHE A 22 11.23 -8.66 -4.15
C PHE A 22 12.29 -7.89 -3.35
N LEU A 23 12.57 -6.66 -3.78
CA LEU A 23 13.35 -5.71 -2.98
C LEU A 23 12.66 -5.40 -1.64
N PRO A 24 13.40 -4.96 -0.60
CA PRO A 24 12.84 -4.66 0.72
C PRO A 24 11.61 -3.76 0.66
N LEU A 25 10.51 -4.27 1.21
CA LEU A 25 9.20 -3.66 1.11
C LEU A 25 8.90 -2.70 2.26
N THR A 26 7.96 -1.81 1.98
CA THR A 26 7.31 -0.96 2.97
C THR A 26 5.81 -1.10 2.77
N VAL A 27 5.08 -1.39 3.85
CA VAL A 27 3.67 -1.71 3.81
C VAL A 27 2.92 -0.84 4.82
N ALA A 28 1.87 -0.18 4.35
CA ALA A 28 0.95 0.63 5.14
C ALA A 28 -0.47 0.11 4.97
N VAL A 29 -1.21 -0.03 6.07
CA VAL A 29 -2.62 -0.43 6.08
C VAL A 29 -3.43 0.70 6.71
N LEU A 30 -4.44 1.18 5.98
CA LEU A 30 -5.35 2.23 6.41
C LEU A 30 -6.75 1.64 6.66
N ASP A 31 -7.52 2.24 7.55
CA ASP A 31 -8.95 1.95 7.70
C ASP A 31 -9.81 2.73 6.69
N ALA A 32 -11.13 2.50 6.74
CA ALA A 32 -12.07 3.17 5.84
C ALA A 32 -12.16 4.69 6.06
N GLY A 33 -11.70 5.22 7.20
CA GLY A 33 -11.58 6.66 7.45
C GLY A 33 -10.28 7.25 6.89
N GLY A 34 -9.41 6.44 6.29
CA GLY A 34 -8.11 6.86 5.80
C GLY A 34 -7.04 6.98 6.89
N HIS A 35 -7.32 6.50 8.11
CA HIS A 35 -6.34 6.55 9.20
C HIS A 35 -5.39 5.37 9.10
N LEU A 36 -4.10 5.62 9.37
CA LEU A 36 -3.08 4.57 9.44
C LEU A 36 -3.36 3.65 10.63
N VAL A 37 -3.53 2.36 10.36
CA VAL A 37 -3.77 1.33 11.40
C VAL A 37 -2.50 0.55 11.70
N ALA A 38 -1.74 0.15 10.68
CA ALA A 38 -0.50 -0.60 10.83
C ALA A 38 0.50 -0.23 9.74
N PHE A 39 1.78 -0.23 10.11
CA PHE A 39 2.88 0.09 9.21
C PHE A 39 4.12 -0.72 9.58
N LYS A 40 4.79 -1.30 8.59
CA LYS A 40 6.15 -1.86 8.75
C LYS A 40 6.98 -1.54 7.51
N ARG A 41 8.27 -1.31 7.76
CA ARG A 41 9.30 -1.06 6.74
C ARG A 41 10.45 -2.03 6.96
N GLU A 42 10.80 -2.77 5.92
CA GLU A 42 11.99 -3.63 5.97
C GLU A 42 13.27 -2.82 5.91
N ASP A 43 14.32 -3.35 6.53
CA ASP A 43 15.67 -2.78 6.44
C ASP A 43 16.12 -2.72 4.98
N GLY A 44 16.79 -1.62 4.61
CA GLY A 44 17.18 -1.35 3.23
C GLY A 44 16.05 -0.79 2.34
N SER A 45 14.81 -0.69 2.82
CA SER A 45 13.76 0.04 2.09
C SER A 45 13.98 1.55 2.18
N GLY A 46 13.92 2.25 1.04
CA GLY A 46 14.28 3.66 0.91
C GLY A 46 13.44 4.65 1.75
N ILE A 47 13.99 5.85 1.99
CA ILE A 47 13.43 6.83 2.93
C ILE A 47 12.03 7.35 2.55
N LEU A 48 11.71 7.45 1.25
CA LEU A 48 10.40 7.93 0.76
C LEU A 48 9.32 6.85 0.76
N ARG A 49 9.64 5.62 1.18
CA ARG A 49 8.74 4.48 1.00
C ARG A 49 7.51 4.53 1.92
N PHE A 50 7.58 5.26 3.03
CA PHE A 50 6.41 5.54 3.86
C PHE A 50 5.35 6.31 3.05
N ASP A 51 5.71 7.48 2.51
CA ASP A 51 4.76 8.37 1.81
C ASP A 51 4.17 7.69 0.57
N ILE A 52 4.99 6.91 -0.16
CA ILE A 52 4.53 6.14 -1.32
C ILE A 52 3.52 5.06 -0.92
N ALA A 53 3.80 4.29 0.13
CA ALA A 53 2.90 3.23 0.58
C ALA A 53 1.58 3.81 1.12
N PHE A 54 1.68 4.87 1.94
CA PHE A 54 0.52 5.59 2.45
C PHE A 54 -0.32 6.17 1.31
N GLY A 55 0.30 6.89 0.36
CA GLY A 55 -0.39 7.50 -0.77
C GLY A 55 -1.10 6.48 -1.67
N LYS A 56 -0.51 5.30 -1.90
CA LYS A 56 -1.17 4.21 -2.63
C LYS A 56 -2.42 3.70 -1.90
N ALA A 57 -2.33 3.48 -0.59
CA ALA A 57 -3.46 3.00 0.20
C ALA A 57 -4.57 4.06 0.29
N TRP A 58 -4.20 5.31 0.55
CA TRP A 58 -5.13 6.43 0.66
C TRP A 58 -5.82 6.73 -0.67
N GLY A 59 -5.06 6.75 -1.78
CA GLY A 59 -5.61 6.93 -3.11
C GLY A 59 -6.58 5.82 -3.50
N ALA A 60 -6.28 4.57 -3.14
CA ALA A 60 -7.20 3.46 -3.37
C ALA A 60 -8.51 3.60 -2.60
N LEU A 61 -8.46 4.10 -1.36
CA LEU A 61 -9.65 4.41 -0.57
C LEU A 61 -10.46 5.56 -1.18
N GLY A 62 -9.80 6.66 -1.53
CA GLY A 62 -10.46 7.83 -2.11
C GLY A 62 -11.14 7.56 -3.45
N MET A 63 -10.56 6.68 -4.26
CA MET A 63 -11.08 6.32 -5.58
C MET A 63 -12.08 5.16 -5.55
N GLY A 64 -12.09 4.36 -4.49
CA GLY A 64 -12.92 3.15 -4.38
C GLY A 64 -12.41 1.96 -5.21
N PHE A 65 -11.19 2.03 -5.76
CA PHE A 65 -10.54 0.94 -6.49
C PHE A 65 -9.01 0.98 -6.31
N GLY A 66 -8.36 -0.17 -6.50
CA GLY A 66 -6.92 -0.31 -6.26
C GLY A 66 -6.04 0.54 -7.19
N SER A 67 -4.83 0.87 -6.73
CA SER A 67 -3.89 1.72 -7.47
C SER A 67 -3.50 1.21 -8.86
N ARG A 68 -3.57 -0.12 -9.09
CA ARG A 68 -3.34 -0.70 -10.43
C ARG A 68 -4.45 -0.32 -11.41
N GLU A 69 -5.70 -0.30 -10.95
CA GLU A 69 -6.83 0.13 -11.76
C GLU A 69 -6.77 1.64 -12.02
N LEU A 70 -6.35 2.42 -11.02
CA LEU A 70 -6.06 3.86 -11.20
C LEU A 70 -5.08 4.08 -12.36
N PHE A 71 -3.95 3.36 -12.36
CA PHE A 71 -2.95 3.44 -13.41
C PHE A 71 -3.49 3.05 -14.81
N ASN A 72 -4.28 1.97 -14.87
CA ASN A 72 -4.89 1.55 -16.13
C ASN A 72 -5.82 2.63 -16.71
N ARG A 73 -6.58 3.30 -15.85
CA ARG A 73 -7.50 4.37 -16.26
C ARG A 73 -6.78 5.65 -16.71
N THR A 74 -5.67 6.01 -16.06
CA THR A 74 -4.82 7.13 -16.51
C THR A 74 -4.26 6.87 -17.90
N GLN A 75 -3.88 5.61 -18.21
CA GLN A 75 -3.43 5.26 -19.55
C GLN A 75 -4.55 5.25 -20.59
N ALA A 76 -5.75 4.79 -20.22
CA ALA A 76 -6.89 4.72 -21.14
C ALA A 76 -7.54 6.10 -21.39
N ASN A 77 -7.47 7.02 -20.44
CA ASN A 77 -7.99 8.38 -20.56
C ASN A 77 -6.97 9.39 -20.03
N PRO A 78 -6.25 10.12 -20.90
CA PRO A 78 -5.23 11.10 -20.50
C PRO A 78 -5.75 12.27 -19.66
N THR A 79 -7.07 12.49 -19.58
CA THR A 79 -7.67 13.51 -18.70
C THR A 79 -7.98 12.99 -17.29
N PHE A 80 -7.85 11.69 -17.07
CA PHE A 80 -8.00 11.06 -15.76
C PHE A 80 -6.69 11.24 -14.97
N MET A 81 -6.79 11.60 -13.68
CA MET A 81 -5.65 12.01 -12.83
C MET A 81 -5.48 11.05 -11.65
#